data_AF-A0A7S0H2S5-F1
#
_entry.id   AF-A0A7S0H2S5-F1
#
_cell.length_a   1.000
_cell.length_b   1.000
_cell.length_c   1.000
_cell.angle_alpha   90.00
_cell.angle_beta   90.00
_cell.angle_gamma   90.00
#
_symmetry.space_group_name_H-M   'P 1'
#
loop_
_entity.id
_entity.type
_entity.pdbx_description
1 polymer ?
#
loop_
_entity_poly.entity_id
_entity_poly.type
_entity_poly.pdbx_seq_one_letter_code
_entity_poly.pdbx_strand_id
1 'polypeptide(L)'
;YVNHIDMNIHTGGYSQRIEPAFDEDGKEIGEVLFYIGTADNKAYVDSPNDKDTAAIIAKSVGPSGKNIDYLHMLHSSIEELQIKDPHVENLVKLVDGLVKKTKSEPKA
;
A
#
# COMPACT_ATOMS: atom_id res chain seq x y z
N TYR A 1 11.18 10.34 16.94
CA TYR A 1 10.72 9.39 15.91
C TYR A 1 9.21 9.41 15.74
N VAL A 2 8.39 9.45 16.79
CA VAL A 2 6.91 9.53 16.71
C VAL A 2 6.41 10.81 16.00
N ASN A 3 7.05 11.97 16.23
CA ASN A 3 6.60 13.27 15.69
C ASN A 3 6.58 13.42 14.16
N HIS A 4 7.33 12.61 13.39
CA HIS A 4 7.36 12.71 11.92
C HIS A 4 6.21 11.92 11.25
N ILE A 5 5.73 10.88 11.93
CA ILE A 5 4.59 10.07 11.48
C ILE A 5 3.28 10.86 11.66
N ASP A 6 3.17 11.60 12.78
CA ASP A 6 1.94 12.31 13.15
C ASP A 6 1.49 13.38 12.13
N MET A 7 2.40 14.10 11.48
CA MET A 7 1.99 15.20 10.57
C MET A 7 1.28 14.71 9.31
N ASN A 8 1.76 13.63 8.67
CA ASN A 8 1.15 13.11 7.43
C ASN A 8 -0.10 12.28 7.72
N ILE A 9 -0.16 11.64 8.89
CA ILE A 9 -1.29 10.80 9.29
C ILE A 9 -2.47 11.65 9.78
N HIS A 10 -2.21 12.66 10.62
CA HIS A 10 -3.26 13.53 11.16
C HIS A 10 -3.91 14.38 10.06
N THR A 11 -3.15 14.80 9.05
CA THR A 11 -3.68 15.52 7.89
C THR A 11 -4.34 14.58 6.86
N GLY A 12 -3.98 13.29 6.86
CA GLY A 12 -4.44 12.29 5.90
C GLY A 12 -5.73 11.54 6.28
N GLY A 13 -6.37 11.85 7.41
CA GLY A 13 -7.66 11.26 7.80
C GLY A 13 -7.60 9.83 8.35
N TYR A 14 -6.50 9.46 9.00
CA TYR A 14 -6.34 8.14 9.61
C TYR A 14 -6.76 8.15 11.09
N SER A 15 -7.46 7.09 11.52
CA SER A 15 -7.83 6.85 12.92
C SER A 15 -6.73 6.09 13.66
N GLN A 16 -6.49 6.42 14.92
CA GLN A 16 -5.55 5.71 15.81
C GLN A 16 -6.27 4.60 16.58
N ARG A 17 -5.67 3.41 16.64
CA ARG A 17 -6.09 2.29 17.50
C ARG A 17 -4.90 1.67 18.19
N ILE A 18 -5.10 1.24 19.43
CA ILE A 18 -4.10 0.46 20.17
C ILE A 18 -4.67 -0.94 20.32
N GLU A 19 -3.94 -1.94 19.85
CA GLU A 19 -4.35 -3.35 19.89
C GLU A 19 -3.17 -4.22 20.34
N PRO A 20 -3.42 -5.36 21.01
CA PRO A 20 -2.35 -6.30 21.36
C PRO A 20 -1.75 -6.95 20.11
N ALA A 21 -0.43 -7.07 20.09
CA ALA A 21 0.32 -7.80 19.08
C ALA A 21 0.74 -9.16 19.64
N PHE A 22 0.81 -10.14 18.74
CA PHE A 22 1.19 -11.51 19.04
C PHE A 22 2.35 -11.94 18.14
N ASP A 23 3.23 -12.78 18.67
CA ASP A 23 4.26 -13.44 17.86
C ASP A 23 3.68 -14.63 17.05
N GLU A 24 4.54 -15.32 16.30
CA GLU A 24 4.16 -16.47 15.47
C GLU A 24 3.60 -17.65 16.28
N ASP A 25 3.94 -17.75 17.57
CA ASP A 25 3.44 -18.76 18.50
C ASP A 25 2.14 -18.34 19.21
N GLY A 26 1.62 -17.14 18.91
CA GLY A 26 0.39 -16.59 19.48
C GLY A 26 0.56 -16.02 20.89
N LYS A 27 1.79 -15.78 21.34
CA LYS A 27 2.07 -15.13 22.62
C LYS A 27 1.99 -13.62 22.46
N GLU A 28 1.30 -12.95 23.38
CA GLU A 28 1.22 -11.49 23.40
C GLU A 28 2.62 -10.89 23.65
N ILE A 29 3.05 -10.00 22.75
CA ILE A 29 4.36 -9.33 22.78
C ILE A 29 4.27 -7.84 23.16
N GLY A 30 3.05 -7.31 23.31
CA GLY A 30 2.79 -5.95 23.79
C GLY A 30 1.69 -5.24 22.99
N GLU A 31 1.47 -3.97 23.32
CA GLU A 31 0.52 -3.11 22.62
C GLU A 31 1.16 -2.42 21.41
N VAL A 32 0.44 -2.35 20.30
CA VAL A 32 0.87 -1.69 19.06
C VAL A 32 -0.13 -0.60 18.67
N LEU A 33 0.40 0.56 18.27
CA LEU A 33 -0.38 1.66 17.71
C LEU A 33 -0.57 1.46 16.20
N PHE A 34 -1.82 1.27 15.78
CA PHE A 34 -2.26 1.19 14.39
C PHE A 34 -2.83 2.53 13.91
N TYR A 35 -2.53 2.86 12.66
CA TYR A 35 -3.13 3.98 11.95
C TYR A 35 -3.94 3.44 10.78
N ILE A 36 -5.26 3.64 10.80
CA ILE A 36 -6.19 3.00 9.86
C ILE A 36 -6.98 4.06 9.11
N GLY A 37 -6.94 4.01 7.78
CA GLY A 37 -7.83 4.80 6.93
C GLY A 37 -9.23 4.20 6.96
N THR A 38 -10.16 4.86 7.65
CA THR A 38 -11.56 4.45 7.74
C THR A 38 -12.37 4.99 6.56
N ALA A 39 -13.58 4.47 6.32
CA ALA A 39 -14.38 4.83 5.14
C ALA A 39 -14.85 6.31 5.12
N ASP A 40 -14.81 6.98 6.26
CA ASP A 40 -15.05 8.43 6.40
C ASP A 40 -13.84 9.29 6.01
N ASN A 41 -12.68 8.68 5.73
CA ASN A 41 -11.53 9.38 5.21
C ASN A 41 -11.84 9.94 3.82
N LYS A 42 -11.61 11.24 3.62
CA LYS A 42 -11.84 11.92 2.32
C LYS A 42 -10.99 11.37 1.17
N ALA A 43 -9.88 10.70 1.48
CA ALA A 43 -9.02 10.02 0.53
C ALA A 43 -9.45 8.56 0.28
N TYR A 44 -10.45 8.05 1.00
CA TYR A 44 -11.01 6.72 0.76
C TYR A 44 -11.66 6.68 -0.62
N VAL A 45 -11.35 5.64 -1.37
CA VAL A 45 -11.96 5.34 -2.66
C VAL A 45 -12.75 4.06 -2.49
N ASP A 46 -14.05 4.10 -2.77
CA ASP A 46 -14.93 2.93 -2.68
C ASP A 46 -14.38 1.80 -3.53
N SER A 47 -13.92 0.74 -2.85
CA SER A 47 -13.32 -0.51 -3.35
C SER A 47 -13.12 -0.58 -4.87
N PRO A 48 -12.09 0.10 -5.41
CA PRO A 48 -11.73 -0.08 -6.81
C PRO A 48 -11.29 -1.53 -7.00
N ASN A 49 -11.86 -2.21 -8.00
CA ASN A 49 -11.38 -3.54 -8.37
C ASN A 49 -9.88 -3.49 -8.69
N ASP A 50 -9.18 -4.62 -8.59
CA ASP A 50 -7.72 -4.68 -8.74
C ASP A 50 -7.21 -4.09 -10.05
N LYS A 51 -8.00 -4.13 -11.14
CA LYS A 51 -7.59 -3.55 -12.43
C LYS A 51 -7.61 -2.03 -12.40
N ASP A 52 -8.64 -1.43 -11.81
CA ASP A 52 -8.73 0.03 -11.68
C ASP A 52 -7.65 0.54 -10.73
N THR A 53 -7.43 -0.16 -9.62
CA THR A 53 -6.32 0.11 -8.69
C THR A 53 -4.97 0.03 -9.40
N ALA A 54 -4.71 -1.03 -10.17
CA ALA A 54 -3.47 -1.17 -10.94
C ALA A 54 -3.29 -0.06 -11.99
N ALA A 55 -4.37 0.36 -12.66
CA ALA A 55 -4.32 1.45 -13.62
C ALA A 55 -3.99 2.80 -12.97
N ILE A 56 -4.47 3.04 -11.75
CA ILE A 56 -4.08 4.21 -10.95
C ILE A 56 -2.62 4.11 -10.53
N ILE A 57 -2.19 2.99 -9.96
CA ILE A 57 -0.80 2.80 -9.51
C ILE A 57 0.19 3.00 -10.66
N ALA A 58 -0.10 2.46 -11.85
CA ALA A 58 0.79 2.53 -13.01
C ALA A 58 1.05 3.96 -13.52
N LYS A 59 0.15 4.91 -13.26
CA LYS A 59 0.23 6.30 -13.76
C LYS A 59 0.53 7.34 -12.68
N SER A 60 0.27 7.03 -11.41
CA SER A 60 0.34 7.99 -10.31
C SER A 60 1.77 8.32 -9.90
N VAL A 61 2.03 9.63 -9.72
CA VAL A 61 3.31 10.17 -9.22
C VAL A 61 2.99 11.23 -8.18
N GLY A 62 3.50 11.04 -6.97
CA GLY A 62 3.38 11.99 -5.87
C GLY A 62 4.71 12.69 -5.56
N PRO A 63 4.73 13.58 -4.55
CA PRO A 63 5.97 14.22 -4.08
C PRO A 63 7.06 13.22 -3.66
N SER A 64 6.65 12.03 -3.22
CA SER A 64 7.54 10.94 -2.77
C SER A 64 8.04 10.02 -3.90
N GLY A 65 7.63 10.25 -5.15
CA GLY A 65 8.00 9.41 -6.30
C GLY A 65 6.81 8.70 -6.95
N LYS A 66 7.11 7.67 -7.76
CA LYS A 66 6.08 6.94 -8.50
C LYS A 66 5.39 5.94 -7.59
N ASN A 67 4.07 5.78 -7.76
CA ASN A 67 3.31 4.83 -6.95
C ASN A 67 3.67 3.37 -7.25
N ILE A 68 4.14 3.07 -8.48
CA ILE A 68 4.67 1.75 -8.82
C ILE A 68 5.91 1.38 -7.99
N ASP A 69 6.79 2.35 -7.71
CA ASP A 69 8.00 2.11 -6.92
C ASP A 69 7.62 1.74 -5.49
N TYR A 70 6.58 2.40 -4.92
CA TYR A 70 6.03 2.05 -3.62
C TYR A 70 5.49 0.61 -3.58
N LEU A 71 4.69 0.22 -4.59
CA LEU A 71 4.15 -1.14 -4.67
C LEU A 71 5.26 -2.20 -4.77
N HIS A 72 6.28 -1.97 -5.58
CA HIS A 72 7.40 -2.91 -5.71
C HIS A 72 8.24 -3.01 -4.44
N MET A 73 8.47 -1.90 -3.74
CA MET A 73 9.15 -1.91 -2.43
C MET A 73 8.36 -2.70 -1.39
N LEU A 74 7.04 -2.50 -1.32
CA LEU A 74 6.17 -3.26 -0.42
C LEU A 74 6.24 -4.77 -0.72
N HIS A 75 6.13 -5.15 -1.99
CA HIS A 75 6.25 -6.55 -2.41
C HIS A 75 7.60 -7.16 -2.02
N SER A 76 8.70 -6.46 -2.27
CA SER A 76 10.06 -6.91 -1.88
C SER A 76 10.16 -7.13 -0.38
N SER A 77 9.66 -6.20 0.44
CA SER A 77 9.69 -6.35 1.90
C SER A 77 8.85 -7.52 2.40
N ILE A 78 7.69 -7.80 1.79
CA ILE A 78 6.87 -8.97 2.12
C ILE A 78 7.60 -10.27 1.76
N GLU A 79 8.24 -10.33 0.58
CA GLU A 79 9.03 -11.48 0.14
C GLU A 79 10.23 -11.75 1.04
N GLU A 80 10.93 -10.70 1.50
CA GLU A 80 12.04 -10.79 2.46
C GLU A 80 11.60 -11.38 3.80
N LEU A 81 10.37 -11.08 4.23
CA LEU A 81 9.74 -11.67 5.43
C LEU A 81 9.20 -13.09 5.19
N GLN A 82 9.30 -13.61 3.97
CA GLN A 82 8.79 -14.93 3.57
C GLN A 82 7.27 -15.09 3.77
N ILE A 83 6.53 -13.97 3.75
CA ILE A 83 5.07 -13.93 3.87
C ILE A 83 4.46 -13.93 2.46
N LYS A 84 3.25 -14.48 2.31
CA LYS A 84 2.47 -14.41 1.07
C LYS A 84 1.33 -13.42 1.22
N ASP A 85 1.23 -12.50 0.27
CA ASP A 85 0.10 -11.59 0.13
C ASP A 85 -0.45 -11.68 -1.31
N PRO A 86 -1.48 -12.53 -1.54
CA PRO A 86 -2.05 -12.72 -2.87
C PRO A 86 -2.57 -11.44 -3.51
N HIS A 87 -3.00 -10.45 -2.73
CA HIS A 87 -3.52 -9.19 -3.25
C HIS A 87 -2.38 -8.31 -3.77
N VAL A 88 -1.32 -8.13 -2.98
CA VAL A 88 -0.12 -7.38 -3.41
C VAL A 88 0.53 -8.06 -4.62
N GLU A 89 0.69 -9.38 -4.61
CA GLU A 89 1.21 -10.16 -5.74
C GLU A 89 0.37 -9.96 -7.03
N ASN A 90 -0.97 -9.91 -6.90
CA ASN A 90 -1.86 -9.68 -8.03
C ASN A 90 -1.72 -8.27 -8.59
N LEU A 91 -1.64 -7.26 -7.71
CA LEU A 91 -1.44 -5.87 -8.11
C LEU A 91 -0.12 -5.68 -8.86
N VAL A 92 0.99 -6.25 -8.37
CA VAL A 92 2.29 -6.19 -9.05
C VAL A 92 2.20 -6.74 -10.47
N LYS A 93 1.60 -7.92 -10.64
CA LYS A 93 1.41 -8.54 -11.96
C LYS A 93 0.59 -7.66 -12.91
N LEU A 94 -0.51 -7.08 -12.42
CA LEU A 94 -1.37 -6.22 -13.22
C LEU A 94 -0.65 -4.93 -13.64
N VAL A 95 0.03 -4.27 -12.70
CA VAL A 95 0.76 -3.02 -12.94
C VAL A 95 1.90 -3.23 -13.94
N ASP A 96 2.71 -4.28 -13.78
CA ASP A 96 3.80 -4.61 -14.70
C ASP A 96 3.29 -4.93 -16.11
N GLY A 97 2.14 -5.61 -16.20
CA GLY A 97 1.46 -5.87 -17.46
C GLY A 97 1.05 -4.57 -18.19
N LEU A 98 0.55 -3.59 -17.46
CA LEU A 98 0.18 -2.28 -18.01
C LEU A 98 1.41 -1.48 -18.49
N VAL A 99 2.50 -1.47 -17.71
CA VAL A 99 3.74 -0.76 -18.08
C VAL A 99 4.43 -1.38 -19.29
N LYS A 100 4.35 -2.71 -19.47
CA LYS A 100 4.88 -3.38 -20.66
C LYS A 100 4.07 -3.04 -21.91
N LYS A 101 2.74 -2.98 -21.80
CA LYS A 101 1.86 -2.57 -22.91
C LYS A 101 2.15 -1.14 -23.38
N THR A 102 2.27 -0.19 -22.46
CA THR A 102 2.54 1.22 -22.83
C THR A 102 3.90 1.44 -23.49
N LYS A 103 4.89 0.58 -23.23
CA LYS A 103 6.20 0.62 -23.91
C LYS A 103 6.20 -0.03 -25.31
N SER A 104 5.20 -0.84 -25.63
CA SER A 104 5.13 -1.59 -26.90
C SER A 104 4.19 -0.98 -27.94
N GLU A 105 3.34 -0.02 -27.55
CA GLU A 105 2.55 0.77 -28.50
C GLU A 105 3.37 1.99 -28.99
N PRO A 106 3.67 2.10 -30.29
CA PRO A 106 4.31 3.31 -30.83
C PRO A 106 3.32 4.48 -30.73
N LYS A 107 3.81 5.65 -30.28
CA LYS A 107 3.06 6.91 -30.41
C LYS A 107 2.81 7.15 -31.90
N ALA A 108 1.53 7.12 -32.31
CA ALA A 108 1.08 7.53 -33.63
C ALA A 108 1.28 9.04 -33.87
#